data_AF-A0A2V9TP65-F1
#
_entry.id   AF-A0A2V9TP65-F1
#
_cell.length_a   1.000
_cell.length_b   1.000
_cell.length_c   1.000
_cell.angle_alpha   90.00
_cell.angle_beta   90.00
_cell.angle_gamma   90.00
#
_symmetry.space_group_name_H-M   'P 1'
#
loop_
_entity.id
_entity.type
_entity.pdbx_description
1 polymer ?
#
loop_
_entity_poly.entity_id
_entity_poly.type
_entity_poly.pdbx_seq_one_letter_code
_entity_poly.pdbx_strand_id
1 'polypeptide(L)' 'MPRFDVERIRADFPILQEKIRGHQLVYLDNAATSQKPKLVIDAIVRYYE' A
#
# COMPACT_ATOMS: atom_id res chain seq x y z
N MET A 1 18.54 15.68 -7.70
CA MET A 1 17.87 14.63 -6.90
C MET A 1 17.18 13.66 -7.84
N PRO A 2 17.19 12.34 -7.58
CA PRO A 2 16.42 11.40 -8.39
C PRO A 2 14.93 11.75 -8.33
N ARG A 3 14.23 11.55 -9.46
CA ARG A 3 12.79 11.80 -9.58
C ARG A 3 12.02 10.81 -8.70
N PHE A 4 11.05 11.30 -7.95
CA PHE A 4 10.16 10.46 -7.15
C PHE A 4 9.14 9.77 -8.08
N ASP A 5 9.21 8.44 -8.16
CA ASP A 5 8.31 7.61 -8.97
C ASP A 5 7.16 7.10 -8.10
N VAL A 6 6.03 7.81 -8.17
CA VAL A 6 4.83 7.48 -7.38
C VAL A 6 4.18 6.17 -7.82
N GLU A 7 4.24 5.80 -9.10
CA GLU A 7 3.58 4.59 -9.59
C GLU A 7 4.30 3.34 -9.10
N ARG A 8 5.65 3.38 -9.09
CA ARG A 8 6.45 2.32 -8.46
C ARG A 8 6.11 2.16 -6.99
N ILE A 9 5.97 3.27 -6.24
CA ILE A 9 5.66 3.21 -4.81
C ILE A 9 4.24 2.72 -4.57
N ARG A 10 3.25 3.16 -5.36
CA ARG A 10 1.86 2.67 -5.25
C ARG A 10 1.75 1.16 -5.45
N ALA A 11 2.58 0.59 -6.32
CA ALA A 11 2.62 -0.85 -6.55
C ALA A 11 3.04 -1.66 -5.31
N ASP A 12 3.77 -1.05 -4.38
CA ASP A 12 4.16 -1.70 -3.12
C ASP A 12 3.00 -1.84 -2.12
N PHE A 13 1.86 -1.18 -2.34
CA PHE A 13 0.69 -1.22 -1.44
C PHE A 13 -0.45 -2.01 -2.11
N PRO A 14 -0.61 -3.32 -1.82
CA PRO A 14 -1.55 -4.18 -2.54
C PRO A 14 -3.00 -3.68 -2.51
N ILE A 15 -3.43 -3.12 -1.38
CA ILE A 15 -4.79 -2.61 -1.20
C ILE A 15 -5.16 -1.50 -2.19
N LEU A 16 -4.19 -0.75 -2.70
CA LEU A 16 -4.45 0.33 -3.66
C LEU A 16 -4.83 -0.18 -5.05
N GLN A 17 -4.65 -1.48 -5.33
CA GLN A 17 -5.11 -2.12 -6.56
C GLN A 17 -6.56 -2.60 -6.47
N GLU A 18 -7.13 -2.69 -5.26
CA GLU A 18 -8.47 -3.21 -5.03
C GLU A 18 -9.58 -2.25 -5.48
N LYS A 19 -10.72 -2.85 -5.87
CA LYS A 19 -11.96 -2.11 -6.18
C LYS A 19 -12.94 -2.24 -5.03
N ILE A 20 -13.37 -1.10 -4.49
CA ILE A 20 -14.42 -1.02 -3.48
C ILE A 20 -15.70 -0.56 -4.14
N ARG A 21 -16.76 -1.38 -4.05
CA ARG A 21 -18.06 -1.13 -4.69
C ARG A 21 -17.93 -0.82 -6.19
N GLY A 22 -17.02 -1.51 -6.87
CA GLY A 22 -16.77 -1.36 -8.31
C GLY A 22 -15.84 -0.20 -8.71
N HIS A 23 -15.39 0.63 -7.77
CA HIS A 23 -14.51 1.77 -8.02
C HIS A 23 -13.11 1.56 -7.46
N GLN A 24 -12.09 2.15 -8.09
CA GLN A 24 -10.73 2.10 -7.57
C GLN A 24 -10.65 2.73 -6.18
N LEU A 25 -9.97 2.08 -5.24
CA LEU A 25 -9.76 2.64 -3.91
C LEU A 25 -8.96 3.95 -3.98
N VAL A 26 -9.53 5.01 -3.42
CA VAL A 26 -8.86 6.29 -3.14
C VAL A 26 -8.87 6.50 -1.64
N TYR A 27 -7.75 6.22 -0.98
CA TYR A 27 -7.61 6.27 0.47
C TYR A 27 -7.04 7.63 0.91
N LEU A 28 -7.89 8.51 1.45
CA LEU A 28 -7.53 9.87 1.89
C LEU A 28 -7.55 10.05 3.42
N ASP A 29 -7.69 8.97 4.18
CA ASP A 29 -7.76 8.99 5.64
C ASP A 29 -6.44 8.56 6.31
N ASN A 30 -5.31 9.01 5.75
CA ASN A 30 -3.97 8.64 6.25
C ASN A 30 -3.68 9.17 7.67
N ALA A 31 -4.45 10.17 8.13
CA ALA A 31 -4.32 10.77 9.45
C ALA A 31 -4.84 9.85 10.57
N ALA A 32 -5.84 9.01 10.27
CA ALA A 32 -6.33 8.01 11.21
C ALA A 32 -5.39 6.80 11.28
N THR A 33 -4.95 6.30 10.12
CA THR A 33 -3.97 5.22 10.00
C THR A 33 -3.41 5.12 8.59
N SER A 34 -2.32 4.39 8.39
CA SER A 34 -1.66 4.24 7.08
C SER A 34 -1.73 2.80 6.58
N GLN A 35 -1.81 2.66 5.25
CA GLN A 35 -1.70 1.36 4.59
C GLN A 35 -0.27 0.83 4.69
N LYS A 36 -0.13 -0.51 4.72
CA LYS A 36 1.18 -1.16 4.84
C LYS A 36 1.69 -1.61 3.47
N PRO A 37 2.96 -1.33 3.12
CA PRO A 37 3.55 -1.90 1.92
C PRO A 37 3.81 -3.39 2.11
N LYS A 38 3.89 -4.13 1.01
CA LYS A 38 4.08 -5.59 0.99
C LYS A 38 5.30 -6.04 1.81
N LEU A 39 6.42 -5.32 1.72
CA LEU A 39 7.64 -5.63 2.48
C LEU A 39 7.40 -5.70 4.01
N VAL A 40 6.57 -4.81 4.55
CA VAL A 40 6.24 -4.79 5.98
C VAL A 40 5.35 -5.98 6.34
N ILE A 41 4.39 -6.31 5.46
CA ILE A 41 3.53 -7.49 5.64
C ILE A 41 4.39 -8.76 5.63
N ASP A 42 5.26 -8.91 4.63
CA ASP A 42 6.14 -10.08 4.48
C ASP A 42 7.11 -10.23 5.66
N ALA A 43 7.58 -9.12 6.25
CA ALA A 43 8.41 -9.16 7.45
C ALA A 43 7.64 -9.69 8.67
N ILE A 44 6.37 -9.28 8.82
CA ILE A 44 5.51 -9.77 9.91
C ILE A 44 5.18 -11.25 9.71
N VAL A 45 4.83 -11.66 8.49
CA VAL A 45 4.54 -13.07 8.17
C VAL A 45 5.73 -13.96 8.51
N ARG A 46 6.93 -13.63 8.01
CA ARG A 46 8.17 -14.39 8.28
C ARG A 46 8.54 -14.49 9.76
N TYR A 47 8.11 -13.54 10.59
CA TYR A 47 8.36 -13.60 12.04
C TYR A 47 7.48 -14.63 12.74
N TYR A 48 6.29 -14.91 12.19
CA TYR A 48 5.30 -15.83 12.77
C TYR A 48 5.25 -17.21 12.09
N GLU A 49 5.94 -17.39 10.96
CA GLU A 49 6.24 -18.71 10.35
C GLU A 49 7.25 -19.49 11.20
#